data_AF-A0A935D1J1-F1
#
_entry.id   AF-A0A935D1J1-F1
#
_cell.length_a   1.000
_cell.length_b   1.000
_cell.length_c   1.000
_cell.angle_alpha   90.00
_cell.angle_beta   90.00
_cell.angle_gamma   90.00
#
_symmetry.space_group_name_H-M   'P 1'
#
loop_
_entity.id
_entity.type
_entity.pdbx_description
1 polymer ?
#
loop_
_entity_poly.entity_id
_entity_poly.type
_entity_poly.pdbx_seq_one_letter_code
_entity_poly.pdbx_strand_id
1 'polypeptide(L)'
;MNASSAMVTPGGSREPAAAPPLTRFEAQWFAWICAALFPEPPRGPYPVAITSLEPARFYARLCAEARFDHHLTLRAALWVVALVAPVVVLGRLRTFGGLTVEEREAVLLGMVRSPHYLLRQLAFLMKAQAGQVYCSHEGVRRRLTESHHRPRAASVEGLVTLRRSAEATSIATSIATSIATSTTSTDSAEHPHDRDEHAA
;
A
#
# COMPACT_ATOMS: atom_id res chain seq x y z
N MET A 1 -43.32 38.79 -14.87
CA MET A 1 -42.59 38.34 -13.65
C MET A 1 -41.15 38.12 -14.07
N ASN A 2 -40.30 39.14 -13.94
CA ASN A 2 -38.90 39.08 -14.35
C ASN A 2 -38.05 38.84 -13.10
N ALA A 3 -37.44 37.65 -13.02
CA ALA A 3 -36.49 37.31 -11.97
C ALA A 3 -35.23 38.17 -12.15
N SER A 4 -34.94 38.99 -11.14
CA SER A 4 -33.68 39.71 -11.01
C SER A 4 -32.52 38.72 -10.90
N SER A 5 -31.72 38.61 -11.96
CA SER A 5 -30.37 38.06 -11.88
C SER A 5 -29.51 39.02 -11.06
N ALA A 6 -29.38 38.72 -9.77
CA ALA A 6 -28.39 39.34 -8.92
C ALA A 6 -27.00 39.00 -9.46
N MET A 7 -26.35 40.02 -10.01
CA MET A 7 -24.97 40.05 -10.46
C MET A 7 -24.06 39.66 -9.29
N VAL A 8 -23.62 38.39 -9.27
CA VAL A 8 -22.54 37.92 -8.39
C VAL A 8 -21.28 38.67 -8.80
N THR A 9 -20.95 39.73 -8.06
CA THR A 9 -19.66 40.40 -8.19
C THR A 9 -18.58 39.36 -7.92
N PRO A 10 -17.69 39.06 -8.89
CA PRO A 10 -16.60 38.13 -8.69
C PRO A 10 -15.73 38.70 -7.57
N GLY A 11 -15.74 38.02 -6.41
CA GLY A 11 -14.93 38.39 -5.26
C GLY A 11 -13.48 38.53 -5.71
N GLY A 12 -12.90 39.71 -5.45
CA GLY A 12 -11.53 40.04 -5.86
C GLY A 12 -10.58 38.91 -5.51
N SER A 13 -9.98 38.33 -6.54
CA SER A 13 -9.02 37.24 -6.45
C SER A 13 -7.84 37.73 -5.62
N ARG A 14 -7.86 37.47 -4.30
CA ARG A 14 -6.65 37.61 -3.49
C ARG A 14 -5.62 36.69 -4.13
N GLU A 15 -4.62 37.29 -4.74
CA GLU A 15 -3.46 36.58 -5.25
C GLU A 15 -2.92 35.75 -4.08
N PRO A 16 -2.93 34.41 -4.18
CA PRO A 16 -2.54 33.57 -3.06
C PRO A 16 -1.09 33.90 -2.70
N ALA A 17 -0.87 34.30 -1.46
CA ALA A 17 0.47 34.60 -0.97
C ALA A 17 1.41 33.44 -1.27
N ALA A 18 2.53 33.74 -1.94
CA ALA A 18 3.51 32.74 -2.33
C ALA A 18 4.00 31.95 -1.10
N ALA A 19 3.97 30.63 -1.20
CA ALA A 19 4.45 29.77 -0.13
C ALA A 19 5.98 29.95 0.07
N PRO A 20 6.47 29.93 1.32
CA PRO A 20 7.90 30.04 1.58
C PRO A 20 8.64 28.82 1.01
N PRO A 21 9.85 28.99 0.44
CA PRO A 21 10.59 27.90 -0.17
C PRO A 21 10.96 26.83 0.86
N LEU A 22 11.10 25.59 0.38
CA LEU A 22 11.58 24.47 1.18
C LEU A 22 13.04 24.69 1.60
N THR A 23 13.34 24.26 2.83
CA THR A 23 14.71 24.21 3.32
C THR A 23 15.49 23.05 2.67
N ARG A 24 16.82 23.14 2.64
CA ARG A 24 17.68 22.05 2.14
C ARG A 24 17.49 20.76 2.92
N PHE A 25 17.25 20.84 4.23
CA PHE A 25 17.03 19.69 5.10
C PHE A 25 15.74 18.95 4.74
N GLU A 26 14.64 19.66 4.50
CA GLU A 26 13.37 19.05 4.11
C GLU A 26 13.50 18.33 2.77
N ALA A 27 14.11 18.97 1.77
CA ALA A 27 14.33 18.34 0.47
C ALA A 27 15.17 17.05 0.59
N GLN A 28 16.21 17.07 1.43
CA GLN A 28 17.05 15.91 1.69
C GLN A 28 16.32 14.80 2.47
N TRP A 29 15.51 15.15 3.47
CA TRP A 29 14.68 14.21 4.20
C TRP A 29 13.71 13.48 3.29
N PHE A 30 13.04 14.22 2.41
CA PHE A 30 12.13 13.63 1.43
C PHE A 30 12.86 12.66 0.50
N ALA A 31 14.06 13.03 0.00
CA ALA A 31 14.88 12.14 -0.81
C ALA A 31 15.24 10.83 -0.08
N TRP A 32 15.59 10.90 1.20
CA TRP A 32 15.89 9.70 2.01
C TRP A 32 14.65 8.83 2.25
N ILE A 33 13.49 9.44 2.48
CA ILE A 33 12.22 8.71 2.63
C ILE A 33 11.86 8.00 1.32
N CYS A 34 11.99 8.69 0.19
CA CYS A 34 11.79 8.09 -1.13
C CYS A 34 12.71 6.89 -1.35
N ALA A 35 14.01 7.03 -1.07
CA ALA A 35 14.98 5.95 -1.21
C ALA A 35 14.65 4.73 -0.33
N ALA A 36 14.13 4.94 0.88
CA ALA A 36 13.71 3.85 1.75
C ALA A 36 12.38 3.20 1.33
N LEU A 37 11.45 3.97 0.75
CA LEU A 37 10.18 3.45 0.22
C LEU A 37 10.34 2.67 -1.09
N PHE A 38 11.31 3.08 -1.92
CA PHE A 38 11.60 2.50 -3.22
C PHE A 38 13.08 2.11 -3.28
N PRO A 39 13.47 1.00 -2.62
CA PRO A 39 14.85 0.57 -2.58
C PRO A 39 15.36 0.27 -3.99
N GLU A 40 16.63 0.62 -4.23
CA GLU A 40 17.27 0.45 -5.53
C GLU A 40 17.60 -1.03 -5.81
N PRO A 41 17.72 -1.43 -7.10
CA PRO A 41 18.27 -2.72 -7.46
C PRO A 41 19.65 -2.95 -6.84
N PRO A 42 19.97 -4.16 -6.36
CA PRO A 42 19.17 -5.38 -6.44
C PRO A 42 18.17 -5.57 -5.28
N ARG A 43 18.08 -4.63 -4.32
CA ARG A 43 17.28 -4.79 -3.09
C ARG A 43 15.78 -4.66 -3.35
N GLY A 44 15.38 -3.88 -4.35
CA GLY A 44 13.98 -3.64 -4.69
C GLY A 44 13.52 -4.28 -6.00
N PRO A 45 12.20 -4.50 -6.16
CA PRO A 45 11.60 -5.01 -7.40
C PRO A 45 11.49 -3.94 -8.52
N TYR A 46 11.95 -2.71 -8.26
CA TYR A 46 11.77 -1.59 -9.17
C TYR A 46 12.87 -1.55 -10.23
N PRO A 47 12.54 -1.39 -11.52
CA PRO A 47 13.53 -1.38 -12.60
C PRO A 47 14.41 -0.12 -12.63
N VAL A 48 14.00 0.96 -11.95
CA VAL A 48 14.69 2.25 -11.95
C VAL A 48 14.86 2.71 -10.50
N ALA A 49 16.07 3.12 -10.15
CA ALA A 49 16.40 3.69 -8.85
C ALA A 49 15.69 5.05 -8.65
N ILE A 50 14.98 5.22 -7.53
CA ILE A 50 14.26 6.47 -7.26
C ILE A 50 15.19 7.68 -7.06
N THR A 51 16.44 7.47 -6.67
CA THR A 51 17.42 8.56 -6.51
C THR A 51 17.73 9.26 -7.82
N SER A 52 17.69 8.53 -8.94
CA SER A 52 17.85 9.09 -10.28
C SER A 52 16.70 10.02 -10.70
N LEU A 53 15.60 10.05 -9.93
CA LEU A 53 14.40 10.85 -10.21
C LEU A 53 14.41 12.22 -9.55
N GLU A 54 15.53 12.63 -8.93
CA GLU A 54 15.68 13.93 -8.27
C GLU A 54 14.52 14.24 -7.29
N PRO A 55 14.19 13.34 -6.34
CA PRO A 55 13.00 13.46 -5.49
C PRO A 55 12.97 14.77 -4.70
N ALA A 56 14.12 15.27 -4.27
CA ALA A 56 14.28 16.57 -3.62
C ALA A 56 13.77 17.72 -4.50
N ARG A 57 14.15 17.74 -5.78
CA ARG A 57 13.75 18.78 -6.74
C ARG A 57 12.28 18.66 -7.11
N PHE A 58 11.75 17.43 -7.24
CA PHE A 58 10.33 17.21 -7.45
C PHE A 58 9.50 17.79 -6.30
N TYR A 59 9.86 17.46 -5.05
CA TYR A 59 9.16 17.94 -3.87
C TYR A 59 9.22 19.46 -3.72
N ALA A 60 10.37 20.06 -4.07
CA ALA A 60 10.54 21.51 -4.16
C ALA A 60 9.52 22.16 -5.10
N ARG A 61 9.34 21.61 -6.31
CA ARG A 61 8.36 22.10 -7.28
C ARG A 61 6.92 21.89 -6.81
N LEU A 62 6.61 20.69 -6.30
CA LEU A 62 5.28 20.38 -5.78
C LEU A 62 4.85 21.38 -4.70
N CYS A 63 5.75 21.72 -3.79
CA CYS A 63 5.49 22.70 -2.74
C CYS A 63 5.36 24.13 -3.26
N ALA A 64 6.09 24.49 -4.32
CA ALA A 64 6.00 25.82 -4.94
C ALA A 64 4.69 26.02 -5.72
N GLU A 65 4.14 24.96 -6.29
CA GLU A 65 2.87 24.98 -7.06
C GLU A 65 1.64 24.75 -6.16
N ALA A 66 1.83 24.22 -4.96
CA ALA A 66 0.75 23.92 -4.04
C ALA A 66 0.11 25.17 -3.42
N ARG A 67 -1.21 25.10 -3.17
CA ARG A 67 -1.90 26.05 -2.30
C ARG A 67 -1.24 26.04 -0.91
N PHE A 68 -1.23 27.20 -0.25
CA PHE A 68 -0.59 27.38 1.06
C PHE A 68 -0.99 26.32 2.11
N ASP A 69 -2.28 25.97 2.20
CA ASP A 69 -2.76 24.94 3.15
C ASP A 69 -2.19 23.55 2.85
N HIS A 70 -2.06 23.22 1.56
CA HIS A 70 -1.48 21.95 1.13
C HIS A 70 0.03 21.92 1.38
N HIS A 71 0.72 23.04 1.12
CA HIS A 71 2.13 23.21 1.44
C HIS A 71 2.42 22.98 2.93
N LEU A 72 1.64 23.58 3.83
CA LEU A 72 1.77 23.36 5.27
C LEU A 72 1.54 21.90 5.66
N THR A 73 0.53 21.26 5.05
CA THR A 73 0.21 19.85 5.31
C THR A 73 1.36 18.93 4.90
N LEU A 74 1.94 19.16 3.71
CA LEU A 74 3.08 18.39 3.20
C LEU A 74 4.30 18.54 4.11
N ARG A 75 4.60 19.77 4.54
CA ARG A 75 5.72 20.03 5.47
C ARG A 75 5.47 19.37 6.81
N ALA A 76 4.30 19.56 7.42
CA ALA A 76 3.97 18.93 8.69
C ALA A 76 4.13 17.40 8.62
N ALA A 77 3.64 16.77 7.56
CA ALA A 77 3.82 15.33 7.34
C ALA A 77 5.31 14.94 7.28
N LEU A 78 6.13 15.70 6.55
CA LEU A 78 7.56 15.47 6.43
C LEU A 78 8.30 15.61 7.75
N TRP A 79 8.01 16.64 8.53
CA TRP A 79 8.63 16.85 9.84
C TRP A 79 8.26 15.74 10.83
N VAL A 80 6.98 15.32 10.84
CA VAL A 80 6.55 14.22 11.71
C VAL A 80 7.25 12.92 11.33
N VAL A 81 7.35 12.59 10.05
CA VAL A 81 8.08 11.39 9.59
C VAL A 81 9.58 11.51 9.88
N ALA A 82 10.19 12.68 9.69
CA ALA A 82 11.63 12.86 9.82
C ALA A 82 12.11 12.92 11.29
N LEU A 83 11.31 13.49 12.19
CA LEU A 83 11.69 13.70 13.59
C LEU A 83 10.96 12.79 14.57
N VAL A 84 9.63 12.67 14.44
CA VAL A 84 8.81 11.99 15.45
C VAL A 84 8.83 10.48 15.23
N ALA A 85 8.78 10.02 13.98
CA ALA A 85 8.72 8.59 13.69
C ALA A 85 9.93 7.78 14.20
N PRO A 86 11.20 8.23 14.04
CA PRO A 86 12.35 7.52 14.62
C PRO A 86 12.28 7.39 16.14
N VAL A 87 11.80 8.42 16.83
CA VAL A 87 11.68 8.43 18.29
C VAL A 87 10.58 7.47 18.73
N VAL A 88 9.41 7.50 18.09
CA VAL A 88 8.27 6.67 18.47
C VAL A 88 8.46 5.20 18.10
N VAL A 89 9.07 4.91 16.93
CA VAL A 89 9.19 3.53 16.42
C VAL A 89 10.46 2.84 16.94
N LEU A 90 11.60 3.53 16.99
CA LEU A 90 12.88 2.94 17.39
C LEU A 90 13.35 3.38 18.78
N GLY A 91 12.69 4.35 19.43
CA GLY A 91 13.14 4.90 20.71
C GLY A 91 14.43 5.71 20.62
N ARG A 92 14.84 6.15 19.42
CA ARG A 92 16.13 6.84 19.20
C ARG A 92 15.94 8.32 18.95
N LEU A 93 16.68 9.16 19.68
CA LEU A 93 16.76 10.61 19.49
C LEU A 93 17.67 10.98 18.30
N ARG A 94 17.43 10.38 17.14
CA ARG A 94 18.11 10.70 15.88
C ARG A 94 17.09 11.03 14.82
N THR A 95 17.36 12.08 14.03
CA THR A 95 16.53 12.39 12.86
C THR A 95 16.66 11.28 11.82
N PHE A 96 15.66 11.12 10.95
CA PHE A 96 15.65 10.11 9.89
C PHE A 96 16.93 10.12 9.02
N GLY A 97 17.54 11.29 8.82
CA GLY A 97 18.82 11.43 8.13
C GLY A 97 20.04 10.80 8.79
N GLY A 98 20.05 10.72 10.12
CA GLY A 98 21.14 10.12 10.89
C GLY A 98 21.00 8.61 11.06
N LEU A 99 19.96 8.00 10.48
CA LEU A 99 19.71 6.56 10.50
C LEU A 99 20.39 5.86 9.34
N THR A 100 20.75 4.59 9.52
CA THR A 100 21.19 3.72 8.41
C THR A 100 20.03 3.40 7.47
N VAL A 101 20.31 2.82 6.30
CA VAL A 101 19.27 2.44 5.32
C VAL A 101 18.27 1.46 5.94
N GLU A 102 18.78 0.46 6.64
CA GLU A 102 18.00 -0.60 7.29
C GLU A 102 17.14 -0.04 8.42
N GLU A 103 17.66 0.93 9.18
CA GLU A 103 16.90 1.62 10.23
C GLU A 103 15.79 2.49 9.65
N ARG A 104 16.02 3.16 8.52
CA ARG A 104 14.98 3.95 7.83
C ARG A 104 13.83 3.07 7.36
N GLU A 105 14.14 1.92 6.77
CA GLU A 105 13.14 0.92 6.37
C GLU A 105 12.35 0.41 7.59
N ALA A 106 13.05 0.11 8.69
CA ALA A 106 12.41 -0.32 9.94
C ALA A 106 11.46 0.74 10.52
N VAL A 107 11.83 2.03 10.48
CA VAL A 107 10.94 3.14 10.88
C VAL A 107 9.68 3.14 10.04
N LEU A 108 9.79 3.11 8.72
CA LEU A 108 8.64 3.16 7.82
C LEU A 108 7.73 1.94 7.98
N LEU A 109 8.31 0.75 8.13
CA LEU A 109 7.55 -0.47 8.40
C LEU A 109 6.85 -0.43 9.76
N GLY A 110 7.52 0.11 10.78
CA GLY A 110 6.94 0.31 12.10
C GLY A 110 5.81 1.34 12.10
N MET A 111 5.90 2.41 11.31
CA MET A 111 4.80 3.36 11.13
C MET A 111 3.56 2.68 10.55
N VAL A 112 3.73 1.82 9.53
CA VAL A 112 2.62 1.06 8.91
C VAL A 112 1.99 0.07 9.90
N ARG A 113 2.78 -0.52 10.79
CA ARG A 113 2.33 -1.46 11.83
C ARG A 113 1.83 -0.77 13.11
N SER A 114 1.96 0.54 13.22
CA SER A 114 1.64 1.28 14.43
C SER A 114 0.14 1.21 14.76
N PRO A 115 -0.24 1.09 16.05
CA PRO A 115 -1.64 1.21 16.45
C PRO A 115 -2.18 2.63 16.21
N HIS A 116 -1.31 3.65 16.19
CA HIS A 116 -1.70 5.03 15.96
C HIS A 116 -2.08 5.25 14.48
N TYR A 117 -3.37 5.51 14.24
CA TYR A 117 -3.92 5.76 12.91
C TYR A 117 -3.18 6.87 12.16
N LEU A 118 -2.82 7.95 12.87
CA LEU A 118 -2.12 9.10 12.27
C LEU A 118 -0.78 8.69 11.64
N LEU A 119 0.03 7.87 12.32
CA LEU A 119 1.32 7.43 11.79
C LEU A 119 1.16 6.54 10.54
N ARG A 120 0.15 5.67 10.54
CA ARG A 120 -0.19 4.86 9.37
C ARG A 120 -0.58 5.75 8.19
N GLN A 121 -1.46 6.73 8.41
CA GLN A 121 -1.88 7.67 7.35
C GLN A 121 -0.72 8.49 6.79
N LEU A 122 0.20 8.93 7.65
CA LEU A 122 1.40 9.65 7.21
C LEU A 122 2.32 8.77 6.35
N ALA A 123 2.51 7.49 6.70
CA ALA A 123 3.27 6.56 5.88
C ALA A 123 2.60 6.33 4.50
N PHE A 124 1.27 6.21 4.46
CA PHE A 124 0.53 6.11 3.20
C PHE A 124 0.63 7.38 2.36
N LEU A 125 0.51 8.55 2.98
CA LEU A 125 0.67 9.84 2.30
C LEU A 125 2.07 9.94 1.68
N MET A 126 3.11 9.61 2.43
CA MET A 126 4.49 9.61 1.89
C MET A 126 4.67 8.62 0.75
N LYS A 127 4.09 7.42 0.86
CA LYS A 127 4.10 6.44 -0.22
C LYS A 127 3.40 6.95 -1.47
N ALA A 128 2.27 7.65 -1.32
CA ALA A 128 1.57 8.26 -2.44
C ALA A 128 2.42 9.35 -3.11
N GLN A 129 3.04 10.24 -2.33
CA GLN A 129 3.92 11.29 -2.85
C GLN A 129 5.14 10.73 -3.59
N ALA A 130 5.82 9.75 -2.98
CA ALA A 130 6.95 9.08 -3.62
C ALA A 130 6.51 8.28 -4.88
N GLY A 131 5.30 7.73 -4.88
CA GLY A 131 4.70 7.14 -6.08
C GLY A 131 4.44 8.17 -7.18
N GLN A 132 3.98 9.38 -6.85
CA GLN A 132 3.83 10.47 -7.82
C GLN A 132 5.17 10.88 -8.42
N VAL A 133 6.23 10.99 -7.61
CA VAL A 133 7.61 11.22 -8.11
C VAL A 133 7.97 10.13 -9.12
N TYR A 134 7.78 8.87 -8.73
CA TYR A 134 8.13 7.71 -9.56
C TYR A 134 7.36 7.71 -10.90
N CYS A 135 6.06 7.97 -10.85
CA CYS A 135 5.20 8.04 -12.04
C CYS A 135 5.42 9.29 -12.89
N SER A 136 6.02 10.36 -12.37
CA SER A 136 6.29 11.57 -13.15
C SER A 136 7.41 11.38 -14.18
N HIS A 137 8.28 10.38 -13.98
CA HIS A 137 9.42 10.14 -14.85
C HIS A 137 9.03 9.43 -16.14
N GLU A 138 9.38 10.03 -17.29
CA GLU A 138 9.01 9.50 -18.61
C GLU A 138 9.55 8.10 -18.87
N GLY A 139 10.78 7.80 -18.45
CA GLY A 139 11.36 6.47 -18.63
C GLY A 139 10.62 5.39 -17.85
N VAL A 140 10.07 5.73 -16.68
CA VAL A 140 9.23 4.82 -15.89
C VAL A 140 7.87 4.64 -16.56
N ARG A 141 7.23 5.74 -16.97
CA ARG A 141 5.96 5.72 -17.70
C ARG A 141 6.05 4.88 -18.96
N ARG A 142 7.10 5.07 -19.78
CA ARG A 142 7.34 4.31 -21.00
C ARG A 142 7.41 2.81 -20.72
N ARG A 143 8.22 2.40 -19.73
CA ARG A 143 8.33 0.98 -19.33
C ARG A 143 7.02 0.40 -18.79
N LEU A 144 6.25 1.18 -18.03
CA LEU A 144 4.94 0.77 -17.55
C LEU A 144 3.97 0.56 -18.71
N THR A 145 3.91 1.48 -19.68
CA THR A 145 3.07 1.37 -20.88
C THR A 145 3.50 0.20 -21.76
N GLU A 146 4.80 -0.01 -21.98
CA GLU A 146 5.35 -1.15 -22.72
C GLU A 146 4.99 -2.49 -22.05
N SER A 147 5.05 -2.55 -20.71
CA SER A 147 4.66 -3.76 -19.95
C SER A 147 3.17 -4.06 -20.08
N HIS A 148 2.31 -3.04 -20.17
CA HIS A 148 0.86 -3.21 -20.37
C HIS A 148 0.49 -3.62 -21.80
N HIS A 149 1.33 -3.28 -22.78
CA HIS A 149 1.12 -3.69 -24.18
C HIS A 149 1.56 -5.13 -24.47
N ARG A 150 2.24 -5.80 -23.54
CA ARG A 150 2.44 -7.25 -23.63
C ARG A 150 1.07 -7.92 -23.39
N PRO A 151 0.43 -8.51 -24.42
CA PRO A 151 -0.90 -9.08 -24.26
C PRO A 151 -0.83 -10.12 -23.16
N ARG A 152 -1.71 -9.99 -22.16
CA ARG A 152 -1.89 -10.93 -21.04
C ARG A 152 -2.48 -12.27 -21.51
N ALA A 153 -2.15 -12.71 -22.72
CA ALA A 153 -2.64 -13.94 -23.32
C ALA A 153 -2.18 -15.18 -22.53
N ALA A 154 -1.01 -15.14 -21.90
CA ALA A 154 -0.46 -16.28 -21.15
C ALA A 154 -1.06 -16.47 -19.73
N SER A 155 -1.78 -15.49 -19.17
CA SER A 155 -2.19 -15.55 -17.75
C SER A 155 -3.62 -16.04 -17.54
N VAL A 156 -4.49 -15.94 -18.56
CA VAL A 156 -5.86 -16.48 -18.51
C VAL A 156 -5.82 -18.00 -18.66
N GLU A 157 -4.93 -18.52 -19.50
CA GLU A 157 -4.79 -19.97 -19.73
C GLU A 157 -4.22 -20.71 -18.50
N GLY A 158 -3.35 -20.05 -17.72
CA GLY A 158 -2.87 -20.55 -16.43
C GLY A 158 -3.91 -20.51 -15.30
N LEU A 159 -4.79 -19.51 -15.29
CA LEU A 159 -5.89 -19.42 -14.30
C LEU A 159 -7.02 -20.41 -14.60
N VAL A 160 -7.28 -20.71 -15.88
CA VAL A 160 -8.26 -21.74 -16.28
C VAL A 160 -7.74 -23.15 -15.96
N THR A 161 -6.44 -23.40 -16.10
CA THR A 161 -5.85 -24.71 -15.72
C THR A 161 -5.83 -24.93 -14.21
N LEU A 162 -5.54 -23.90 -13.40
CA LEU A 162 -5.62 -24.00 -11.93
C LEU A 162 -7.04 -24.24 -11.41
N ARG A 163 -8.05 -23.59 -12.00
CA ARG A 163 -9.46 -23.83 -11.64
C ARG A 163 -9.90 -25.26 -12.00
N ARG A 164 -9.54 -25.76 -13.18
CA ARG A 164 -9.84 -27.14 -13.59
C ARG A 164 -9.14 -28.18 -12.70
N SER A 165 -7.92 -27.91 -12.25
CA SER A 165 -7.21 -28.80 -11.32
C SER A 165 -7.89 -28.84 -9.95
N ALA A 166 -8.36 -27.69 -9.43
CA ALA A 166 -9.07 -27.64 -8.14
C ALA A 166 -10.45 -28.35 -8.21
N GLU A 167 -11.16 -28.20 -9.34
CA GLU A 167 -12.42 -28.89 -9.59
C GLU A 167 -12.21 -30.43 -9.71
N ALA A 168 -11.14 -30.87 -10.39
CA ALA A 168 -10.80 -32.29 -10.49
C ALA A 168 -10.46 -32.91 -9.12
N THR A 169 -9.72 -32.20 -8.26
CA THR A 169 -9.42 -32.68 -6.90
C THR A 169 -10.68 -32.75 -6.04
N SER A 170 -11.57 -31.76 -6.13
CA SER A 170 -12.83 -31.78 -5.39
C SER A 170 -13.74 -32.95 -5.78
N ILE A 171 -13.79 -33.31 -7.07
CA ILE A 171 -14.57 -34.46 -7.55
C ILE A 171 -13.96 -35.77 -7.03
N ALA A 172 -12.64 -35.92 -7.12
CA ALA A 172 -11.94 -37.11 -6.62
C ALA A 172 -12.18 -37.32 -5.11
N THR A 173 -12.13 -36.25 -4.31
CA THR A 173 -12.41 -36.31 -2.87
C THR A 173 -13.86 -36.66 -2.57
N SER A 174 -14.83 -36.12 -3.33
CA SER A 174 -16.25 -36.46 -3.15
C SER A 174 -16.53 -37.93 -3.47
N ILE A 175 -15.92 -38.48 -4.53
CA ILE A 175 -16.08 -39.90 -4.91
C ILE A 175 -15.47 -40.81 -3.84
N ALA A 176 -14.25 -40.50 -3.37
CA ALA A 176 -13.60 -41.29 -2.31
C ALA A 176 -14.43 -41.31 -1.02
N THR A 177 -15.05 -40.18 -0.66
CA THR A 177 -15.91 -40.06 0.53
C THR A 177 -17.18 -40.89 0.37
N SER A 178 -17.84 -40.86 -0.79
CA SER A 178 -19.05 -41.68 -1.03
C SER A 178 -18.77 -43.18 -0.99
N ILE A 179 -17.63 -43.64 -1.53
CA ILE A 179 -17.25 -45.07 -1.50
C ILE A 179 -17.02 -45.54 -0.06
N ALA A 180 -16.32 -44.75 0.77
CA ALA A 180 -16.08 -45.11 2.17
C ALA A 180 -17.36 -45.20 3.01
N THR A 181 -18.37 -44.36 2.74
CA THR A 181 -19.65 -44.43 3.44
C THR A 181 -20.50 -45.64 3.05
N SER A 182 -20.42 -46.10 1.79
CA SER A 182 -21.23 -47.24 1.32
C SER A 182 -20.74 -48.60 1.87
N THR A 183 -19.46 -48.74 2.24
CA THR A 183 -18.92 -50.00 2.77
C THR A 183 -19.29 -50.28 4.23
N THR A 184 -19.82 -49.31 4.96
CA THR A 184 -20.11 -49.45 6.41
C THR A 184 -21.56 -49.88 6.70
N SER A 185 -22.40 -50.08 5.66
CA SER A 185 -23.84 -50.31 5.82
C SER A 185 -24.28 -51.79 5.65
N THR A 186 -23.38 -52.76 5.81
CA THR A 186 -23.70 -54.19 5.57
C THR A 186 -23.50 -55.10 6.78
N ASP A 187 -23.34 -54.57 8.00
CA ASP A 187 -23.08 -55.44 9.17
C ASP A 187 -23.77 -54.96 10.44
N SER A 188 -25.11 -55.03 10.46
CA SER A 188 -25.91 -54.94 11.69
C SER A 188 -27.26 -55.61 11.46
N ALA A 189 -27.20 -56.90 11.14
CA ALA A 189 -28.36 -57.78 11.15
C ALA A 189 -28.04 -59.04 11.96
N GLU A 190 -27.72 -58.88 13.25
CA GLU A 190 -27.87 -59.93 14.25
C GLU A 190 -27.64 -59.35 15.65
N HIS A 191 -28.68 -59.28 16.49
CA HIS A 191 -28.94 -60.35 17.46
C HIS A 191 -30.02 -59.90 18.47
N PRO A 192 -31.12 -60.66 18.62
CA PRO A 192 -32.15 -60.42 19.63
C PRO A 192 -31.85 -61.23 20.89
N HIS A 193 -31.75 -60.59 22.06
CA HIS A 193 -31.96 -61.28 23.34
C HIS A 193 -32.14 -60.19 24.43
N ASP A 194 -33.37 -59.96 24.88
CA ASP A 194 -34.00 -60.71 25.97
C ASP A 194 -33.31 -60.47 27.31
N ARG A 195 -33.95 -59.64 28.14
CA ARG A 195 -34.28 -59.93 29.54
C ARG A 195 -34.77 -58.66 30.22
N ASP A 196 -36.08 -58.56 30.30
CA ASP A 196 -36.82 -58.75 31.54
C ASP A 196 -36.14 -58.45 32.89
N GLU A 197 -37.02 -58.03 33.80
CA GLU A 197 -36.99 -58.18 35.27
C GLU A 197 -36.54 -57.00 36.15
N HIS A 198 -37.58 -56.47 36.81
CA HIS A 198 -37.69 -56.23 38.26
C HIS A 198 -36.94 -55.02 38.85
N ALA A 199 -37.66 -53.95 39.19
CA ALA A 199 -38.44 -53.77 40.44
C ALA A 199 -37.58 -53.20 41.59
N ALA A 200 -37.83 -51.94 41.92
CA ALA A 200 -38.24 -51.45 43.25
C ALA A 200 -38.04 -49.93 43.33
#